data_AF-A0A534HS65-F1
#
_entry.id   AF-A0A534HS65-F1
#
_cell.length_a   1.000
_cell.length_b   1.000
_cell.length_c   1.000
_cell.angle_alpha   90.00
_cell.angle_beta   90.00
_cell.angle_gamma   90.00
#
_symmetry.space_group_name_H-M   'P 1'
#
loop_
_entity.id
_entity.type
_entity.pdbx_description
1 polymer ?
#
loop_
_entity_poly.entity_id
_entity_poly.type
_entity_poly.pdbx_seq_one_letter_code
_entity_poly.pdbx_strand_id
1 'polypeptide(L)'
;SVTAIEGTALQAQGVTDMLTLAQQVPGVSFKTSGPGQTEFEMRGLTSTGGESPTVGFYLDDAVLTPAAMAQNGKTVIDPSLFDLSRVEVLRGPQGTLYGAGSMGGTIKLVTNPPNPRAFAANV
;
A
#
# COMPACT_ATOMS: atom_id res chain seq x y z
N SER A 1 -14.56 1.12 4.88
CA SER A 1 -14.76 -0.33 4.63
C SER A 1 -13.40 -0.96 4.44
N VAL A 2 -13.25 -2.24 4.79
CA VAL A 2 -11.98 -2.99 4.66
C VAL A 2 -12.14 -4.03 3.57
N THR A 3 -11.13 -4.13 2.70
CA THR A 3 -10.94 -5.24 1.77
C THR A 3 -9.62 -5.90 2.13
N ALA A 4 -9.60 -7.21 2.36
CA ALA A 4 -8.38 -7.98 2.58
C ALA A 4 -8.19 -8.97 1.43
N ILE A 5 -6.98 -9.04 0.89
CA ILE A 5 -6.59 -9.97 -0.17
C ILE A 5 -5.52 -10.89 0.42
N GLU A 6 -5.81 -12.17 0.51
CA GLU A 6 -4.90 -13.18 1.06
C GLU A 6 -3.67 -13.38 0.15
N GLY A 7 -2.52 -13.71 0.74
CA GLY A 7 -1.27 -13.95 0.02
C GLY A 7 -1.38 -15.05 -1.03
N THR A 8 -2.12 -16.12 -0.72
CA THR A 8 -2.40 -17.20 -1.69
C THR A 8 -3.22 -16.72 -2.90
N ALA A 9 -4.10 -15.74 -2.71
CA ALA A 9 -4.87 -15.14 -3.79
C ALA A 9 -3.99 -14.21 -4.63
N LEU A 10 -3.09 -13.44 -4.00
CA LEU A 10 -2.10 -12.60 -4.69
C LEU A 10 -1.19 -13.46 -5.58
N GLN A 11 -0.68 -14.57 -5.06
CA GLN A 11 0.13 -15.53 -5.80
C GLN A 11 -0.62 -16.15 -6.97
N ALA A 12 -1.84 -16.65 -6.74
CA ALA A 12 -2.66 -17.25 -7.78
C ALA A 12 -3.00 -16.27 -8.92
N GLN A 13 -3.05 -14.98 -8.61
CA GLN A 13 -3.32 -13.90 -9.56
C GLN A 13 -2.04 -13.27 -10.15
N GLY A 14 -0.85 -13.72 -9.72
CA GLY A 14 0.44 -13.18 -10.19
C GLY A 14 0.67 -11.72 -9.80
N VAL A 15 0.10 -11.27 -8.68
CA VAL A 15 0.19 -9.89 -8.20
C VAL A 15 1.49 -9.72 -7.41
N THR A 16 2.52 -9.18 -8.06
CA THR A 16 3.87 -9.03 -7.49
C THR A 16 4.22 -7.59 -7.14
N ASP A 17 3.40 -6.62 -7.55
CA ASP A 17 3.63 -5.20 -7.38
C ASP A 17 2.34 -4.44 -6.98
N MET A 18 2.53 -3.24 -6.42
CA MET A 18 1.45 -2.41 -5.91
C MET A 18 0.53 -1.83 -6.99
N LEU A 19 1.02 -1.66 -8.23
CA LEU A 19 0.23 -1.12 -9.34
C LEU A 19 -0.78 -2.17 -9.80
N THR A 20 -0.34 -3.41 -9.96
CA THR A 20 -1.17 -4.56 -10.30
C THR A 20 -2.21 -4.82 -9.20
N LEU A 21 -1.83 -4.71 -7.93
CA LEU A 21 -2.77 -4.76 -6.81
C LEU A 21 -3.83 -3.67 -6.90
N ALA A 22 -3.44 -2.41 -7.12
CA ALA A 22 -4.37 -1.29 -7.18
C ALA A 22 -5.39 -1.41 -8.32
N GLN A 23 -5.03 -2.05 -9.43
CA GLN A 23 -5.97 -2.34 -10.53
C GLN A 23 -7.08 -3.33 -10.12
N GLN A 24 -6.83 -4.18 -9.12
CA GLN A 24 -7.79 -5.18 -8.65
C GLN A 24 -8.65 -4.69 -7.49
N VAL A 25 -8.29 -3.59 -6.83
CA VAL A 25 -9.01 -3.08 -5.66
C VAL A 25 -9.95 -1.92 -6.05
N PRO A 26 -11.29 -2.12 -5.96
CA PRO A 26 -12.23 -1.09 -6.35
C PRO A 26 -12.14 0.18 -5.47
N GLY A 27 -11.98 1.32 -6.13
CA GLY A 27 -11.91 2.63 -5.49
C GLY A 27 -10.49 3.08 -5.11
N VAL A 28 -9.48 2.32 -5.51
CA VAL A 28 -8.07 2.74 -5.54
C VAL A 28 -7.74 3.11 -7.00
N SER A 29 -7.10 4.25 -7.19
CA SER A 29 -6.51 4.68 -8.46
C SER A 29 -5.09 5.15 -8.23
N PHE A 30 -4.30 5.27 -9.28
CA PHE A 30 -2.96 5.79 -9.17
C PHE A 30 -2.56 6.64 -10.39
N LYS A 31 -1.59 7.52 -10.19
CA LYS A 31 -0.91 8.27 -11.24
C LYS A 31 0.58 8.01 -11.12
N THR A 32 1.24 7.69 -12.22
CA THR A 32 2.68 7.44 -12.23
C THR A 32 3.40 8.35 -13.24
N SER A 33 4.59 8.82 -12.86
CA SER A 33 5.52 9.55 -13.74
C SER A 33 6.80 8.75 -14.03
N GLY A 34 6.85 7.48 -13.59
CA GLY A 34 8.00 6.59 -13.70
C GLY A 34 8.22 5.77 -12.43
N PRO A 35 9.22 4.86 -12.43
CA PRO A 35 9.55 4.04 -11.28
C PRO A 35 9.82 4.88 -10.03
N GLY A 36 9.21 4.52 -8.89
CA GLY A 36 9.33 5.27 -7.64
C GLY A 36 8.66 6.66 -7.64
N GLN A 37 7.88 6.98 -8.67
CA GLN A 37 7.06 8.19 -8.76
C GLN A 37 5.61 7.82 -9.05
N THR A 38 4.96 7.21 -8.07
CA THR A 38 3.57 6.79 -8.13
C THR A 38 2.80 7.41 -6.97
N GLU A 39 1.70 8.07 -7.29
CA GLU A 39 0.75 8.62 -6.35
C GLU A 39 -0.50 7.74 -6.33
N PHE A 40 -0.85 7.16 -5.18
CA PHE A 40 -2.10 6.43 -5.00
C PHE A 40 -3.18 7.36 -4.46
N GLU A 41 -4.38 7.20 -4.98
CA GLU A 41 -5.55 7.99 -4.67
C GLU A 41 -6.69 7.05 -4.29
N MET A 42 -7.45 7.41 -3.27
CA MET A 42 -8.69 6.72 -2.94
C MET A 42 -9.84 7.71 -2.92
N ARG A 43 -10.96 7.34 -3.56
CA ARG A 43 -12.15 8.20 -3.67
C ARG A 43 -11.89 9.59 -4.26
N GLY A 44 -10.91 9.70 -5.16
CA GLY A 44 -10.57 10.97 -5.84
C GLY A 44 -9.80 11.98 -4.98
N LEU A 45 -9.33 11.58 -3.79
CA LEU A 45 -8.45 12.41 -2.97
C LEU A 45 -7.01 12.26 -3.44
N THR A 46 -6.41 13.35 -3.90
CA THR A 46 -5.05 13.39 -4.44
C THR A 46 -4.15 14.29 -3.60
N SER A 47 -2.87 13.98 -3.56
CA SER A 47 -1.81 14.91 -3.17
C SER A 47 -1.59 15.86 -4.34
N THR A 48 -2.22 17.04 -4.30
CA THR A 48 -2.09 18.01 -5.40
C THR A 48 -0.65 18.54 -5.47
N GLY A 49 0.20 17.92 -6.29
CA GLY A 49 1.45 18.52 -6.77
C GLY A 49 2.56 18.76 -5.76
N GLY A 50 2.65 18.01 -4.65
CA GLY A 50 3.67 18.29 -3.63
C GLY A 50 3.26 18.06 -2.20
N GLU A 51 1.95 17.91 -1.98
CA GLU A 51 1.34 17.89 -0.67
C GLU A 51 1.48 16.53 0.03
N SER A 52 1.04 16.47 1.28
CA SER A 52 1.03 15.21 2.04
C SER A 52 0.26 14.12 1.27
N PRO A 53 0.77 12.87 1.22
CA PRO A 53 0.04 11.74 0.64
C PRO A 53 -1.37 11.64 1.21
N THR A 54 -2.37 11.26 0.41
CA THR A 54 -3.75 11.06 0.88
C THR A 54 -4.05 9.59 1.23
N VAL A 55 -3.15 8.68 0.84
CA VAL A 55 -3.17 7.26 1.17
C VAL A 55 -1.94 6.89 2.00
N GLY A 56 -2.16 6.29 3.16
CA GLY A 56 -1.09 5.79 4.02
C GLY A 56 -0.64 4.39 3.60
N PHE A 57 0.67 4.12 3.67
CA PHE A 57 1.27 2.82 3.41
C PHE A 57 1.95 2.28 4.66
N TYR A 58 1.67 1.02 4.97
CA TYR A 58 2.22 0.33 6.13
C TYR A 58 2.72 -1.04 5.73
N LEU A 59 3.88 -1.42 6.26
CA LEU A 59 4.37 -2.79 6.28
C LEU A 59 4.31 -3.27 7.73
N ASP A 60 3.36 -4.15 8.01
CA ASP A 60 2.92 -4.49 9.36
C ASP A 60 2.57 -3.21 10.14
N ASP A 61 3.38 -2.84 11.13
CA ASP A 61 3.21 -1.62 11.92
C ASP A 61 4.24 -0.54 11.58
N ALA A 62 5.12 -0.79 10.60
CA ALA A 62 6.09 0.18 10.11
C ALA A 62 5.47 1.10 9.04
N VAL A 63 5.67 2.41 9.21
CA VAL A 63 5.21 3.41 8.25
C VAL A 63 6.10 3.37 7.01
N LEU A 64 5.50 3.11 5.84
CA LEU A 64 6.12 3.29 4.52
C LEU A 64 5.64 4.55 3.82
N THR A 65 4.62 5.22 4.36
CA THR A 65 4.10 6.49 3.83
C THR A 65 5.24 7.52 3.74
N PRO A 66 5.46 8.12 2.56
CA PRO A 66 6.51 9.13 2.38
C PRO A 66 6.20 10.38 3.19
N ALA A 67 7.24 11.05 3.69
CA ALA A 67 7.07 12.38 4.25
C ALA A 67 6.57 13.35 3.17
N ALA A 68 5.68 14.28 3.54
CA ALA A 68 5.04 15.24 2.63
C ALA A 68 6.04 16.01 1.74
N MET A 69 7.23 16.32 2.26
CA MET A 69 8.27 17.08 1.55
C MET A 69 9.25 16.22 0.76
N ALA A 70 9.17 14.89 0.87
CA ALA A 70 9.97 14.00 0.06
C ALA A 70 9.32 13.86 -1.33
N GLN A 71 10.05 14.22 -2.39
CA GLN A 71 9.69 13.93 -3.78
C GLN A 71 8.27 14.38 -4.18
N ASN A 72 7.82 15.53 -3.67
CA ASN A 72 6.49 16.10 -3.93
C ASN A 72 5.31 15.19 -3.50
N GLY A 73 5.48 14.33 -2.49
CA GLY A 73 4.43 13.40 -2.05
C GLY A 73 4.14 12.25 -3.02
N LYS A 74 4.99 12.06 -4.04
CA LYS A 74 4.78 11.10 -5.15
C LYS A 74 5.61 9.82 -5.07
N THR A 75 6.48 9.67 -4.07
CA THR A 75 7.36 8.50 -3.99
C THR A 75 6.80 7.45 -3.09
N VAL A 76 5.94 6.58 -3.60
CA VAL A 76 5.58 5.37 -2.85
C VAL A 76 6.76 4.42 -2.96
N ILE A 77 7.30 4.02 -1.81
CA ILE A 77 8.15 2.83 -1.71
C ILE A 77 7.38 1.72 -2.45
N ASP A 78 8.01 1.10 -3.44
CA ASP A 78 7.42 -0.01 -4.20
C ASP A 78 7.97 -1.31 -3.61
N PRO A 79 7.44 -1.78 -2.46
CA PRO A 79 7.84 -3.06 -1.94
C PRO A 79 7.36 -4.12 -2.93
N SER A 80 8.28 -4.97 -3.36
CA SER A 80 7.90 -6.23 -3.98
C SER A 80 6.92 -6.95 -3.05
N LEU A 81 5.75 -7.34 -3.56
CA LEU A 81 4.72 -8.04 -2.79
C LEU A 81 5.10 -9.50 -2.60
N PHE A 82 6.19 -9.71 -1.87
CA PHE A 82 6.80 -11.00 -1.60
C PHE A 82 6.57 -11.41 -0.15
N ASP A 83 6.34 -12.70 0.09
CA ASP A 83 6.16 -13.30 1.41
C ASP A 83 5.13 -12.61 2.32
N LEU A 84 4.00 -12.22 1.72
CA LEU A 84 2.89 -11.61 2.44
C LEU A 84 1.88 -12.68 2.89
N SER A 85 1.35 -12.48 4.09
CA SER A 85 0.16 -13.19 4.57
C SER A 85 -1.08 -12.64 3.89
N ARG A 86 -1.22 -11.31 3.81
CA ARG A 86 -2.33 -10.62 3.14
C ARG A 86 -2.03 -9.14 2.93
N VAL A 87 -2.82 -8.50 2.08
CA VAL A 87 -2.87 -7.04 1.92
C VAL A 87 -4.24 -6.51 2.33
N GLU A 88 -4.25 -5.52 3.21
CA GLU A 88 -5.45 -4.88 3.71
C GLU A 88 -5.59 -3.47 3.13
N VAL A 89 -6.73 -3.20 2.49
CA VAL A 89 -7.09 -1.88 1.97
C VAL A 89 -8.26 -1.32 2.77
N LEU A 90 -7.95 -0.30 3.57
CA LEU A 90 -8.90 0.43 4.37
C LEU A 90 -9.32 1.70 3.62
N ARG A 91 -10.57 1.73 3.16
CA ARG A 91 -11.13 2.87 2.41
C ARG A 91 -11.80 3.87 3.34
N GLY A 92 -11.47 5.15 3.17
CA GLY A 92 -11.96 6.28 3.98
C GLY A 92 -10.96 6.72 5.05
N PRO A 93 -11.21 7.83 5.77
CA PRO A 93 -10.27 8.38 6.72
C PRO A 93 -9.91 7.39 7.83
N GLN A 94 -8.61 7.15 8.04
CA GLN A 94 -8.05 6.30 9.09
C GLN A 94 -7.00 7.04 9.95
N GLY A 95 -7.13 8.36 10.08
CA GLY A 95 -6.12 9.20 10.78
C GLY A 95 -5.92 8.88 12.27
N THR A 96 -6.87 8.23 12.94
CA THR A 96 -6.74 7.84 14.35
C THR A 96 -5.84 6.62 14.56
N LEU A 97 -5.89 5.65 13.66
CA LEU A 97 -5.11 4.41 13.74
C LEU A 97 -3.78 4.50 12.99
N TYR A 98 -3.77 5.26 11.89
CA TYR A 98 -2.65 5.30 10.94
C TYR A 98 -2.14 6.72 10.66
N GLY A 99 -2.56 7.72 11.46
CA GLY A 99 -1.94 9.04 11.47
C GLY A 99 -1.96 9.78 10.13
N ALA A 100 -0.88 10.54 9.90
CA ALA A 100 -0.73 11.41 8.76
C ALA A 100 -0.81 10.65 7.43
N GLY A 101 -1.49 11.25 6.47
CA GLY A 101 -1.64 10.74 5.11
C GLY A 101 -2.67 9.61 4.93
N SER A 102 -3.44 9.27 5.96
CA SER A 102 -4.53 8.29 5.87
C SER A 102 -5.91 8.93 5.67
N MET A 103 -6.00 10.05 4.94
CA MET A 103 -7.25 10.80 4.76
C MET A 103 -8.22 10.13 3.76
N GLY A 104 -7.69 9.60 2.66
CA GLY A 104 -8.46 8.82 1.68
C GLY A 104 -8.53 7.33 2.03
N GLY A 105 -7.51 6.83 2.73
CA GLY A 105 -7.44 5.44 3.17
C GLY A 105 -6.03 5.02 3.58
N THR A 106 -5.90 3.73 3.84
CA THR A 106 -4.63 3.10 4.21
C THR A 106 -4.50 1.77 3.49
N ILE A 107 -3.31 1.47 2.98
CA ILE A 107 -2.92 0.15 2.47
C ILE A 107 -1.89 -0.42 3.44
N LYS A 108 -2.20 -1.57 4.03
CA LYS A 108 -1.33 -2.29 4.96
C LYS A 108 -0.93 -3.63 4.35
N LEU A 109 0.36 -3.85 4.22
CA LEU A 109 0.97 -5.11 3.82
C LEU A 109 1.25 -5.90 5.10
N VAL A 110 0.74 -7.13 5.20
CA VAL A 110 0.96 -7.99 6.37
C VAL A 110 1.88 -9.12 5.96
N THR A 111 3.05 -9.21 6.59
CA THR A 111 4.06 -10.24 6.28
C THR A 111 3.67 -11.61 6.85
N ASN A 112 4.23 -12.68 6.28
CA ASN A 112 4.15 -13.99 6.91
C ASN A 112 4.96 -14.00 8.21
N PRO A 113 4.42 -14.53 9.32
CA PRO A 113 5.16 -14.59 10.57
C PRO A 113 6.39 -15.50 10.43
N PRO A 114 7.54 -15.12 11.01
CA PRO A 114 8.74 -15.93 10.91
C PRO A 114 8.54 -17.29 11.59
N ASN A 115 8.95 -18.36 10.92
CA ASN A 115 8.97 -19.70 11.50
C ASN A 115 10.36 -20.00 12.07
N PRO A 116 10.56 -20.06 13.40
CA PRO A 116 11.87 -20.31 14.00
C PRO A 116 12.38 -21.75 13.78
N ARG A 117 11.55 -22.64 13.23
CA ARG A 117 11.87 -24.06 13.01
C ARG A 117 12.09 -24.42 11.54
N ALA A 118 11.78 -23.54 10.60
CA ALA A 118 11.92 -23.80 9.17
C ALA A 118 12.19 -22.51 8.40
N PHE A 119 13.07 -22.60 7.40
CA PHE A 119 13.29 -21.51 6.45
C PHE A 119 12.38 -21.72 5.24
N ALA A 120 11.39 -20.87 5.07
CA ALA A 120 10.45 -20.88 3.94
C ALA A 120 10.08 -19.44 3.60
N ALA A 121 9.83 -19.17 2.32
CA ALA A 121 9.35 -17.88 1.84
C ALA A 121 8.43 -18.11 0.63
N ASN A 122 7.39 -17.29 0.52
CA ASN A 122 6.38 -17.39 -0.53
C ASN A 122 6.66 -16.35 -1.63
N VAL A 123 6.90 -16.82 -2.87
CA VAL A 123 7.03 -15.97 -4.07
C VAL A 123 5.67 -15.79 -4.73
#